data_AF-A0A088EW67-F1
#
_entry.id   AF-A0A088EW67-F1
#
_cell.length_a   1.000
_cell.length_b   1.000
_cell.length_c   1.000
_cell.angle_alpha   90.00
_cell.angle_beta   90.00
_cell.angle_gamma   90.00
#
_symmetry.space_group_name_H-M   'P 1'
#
loop_
_entity.id
_entity.type
_entity.pdbx_description
1 polymer ?
#
loop_
_entity_poly.entity_id
_entity_poly.type
_entity_poly.pdbx_seq_one_letter_code
_entity_poly.pdbx_strand_id
1 'polypeptide(L)'
;MISSIRLLFIALFAIGYLHPNRLHAQYKSTIINETVLLNNVDALLPLGKLDQSKITVCTVDSSFFSAFNNQLSRYADVSYADFNHFDEQIKYSNVVIVAIKSEALTTTIIAQLQQAKANNKNIILAIFGKGEALSLLNNFTTPILWNQDSSVKTQKNAAMSIFGGVSTVNKLNRTYATHMTQGMGEATGQIRLQYVDDYDAMHLAKLSKKIDAIAEEAIAEEATPGAVVMVIKNGQVIFEKGYGYHTYSKKEPTTIDNIFDLASISKIVGTTPVIMRLTEQGVVDLNKPIGDYLWQAKSTNKKDIPLKSVMLHEAGFTPYIPFYKNLKSGDLQRFYSPSHDVKVADSAYLVHDYYQKVMWPEMLNSEVKPIGNYVYSDISMYVMKEVAEHQTAIPIQDYVQNNFYRPLGMKTAGYNPRARFAKEVIIPTELDTSFRKVLLQGYVHDQGAAMAGGVAGHAGLFATANDLAIYGQLLLNKGEYGGERYFKAETVEQFTSKQSLSSRRGLGFDRWDANLKNEYPSKLSNPSVYGHTGYTGTCIWIDPQNQLIYIFLSNRVHPQVSTKLLNLNIRSRIQDAIYEVIE
;
A
#
# COMPACT_ATOMS: atom_id res chain seq x y z
N MET A 1 -27.31 -17.12 75.81
CA MET A 1 -25.86 -16.84 75.76
C MET A 1 -25.45 -16.94 74.30
N ILE A 2 -25.43 -15.82 73.59
CA ILE A 2 -24.23 -14.98 73.35
C ILE A 2 -23.23 -15.67 72.41
N SER A 3 -23.11 -15.08 71.20
CA SER A 3 -21.97 -14.98 70.25
C SER A 3 -21.14 -16.25 69.94
N SER A 4 -20.75 -16.52 68.69
CA SER A 4 -19.78 -15.71 67.95
C SER A 4 -19.71 -16.09 66.45
N ILE A 5 -20.11 -15.13 65.61
CA ILE A 5 -19.45 -14.63 64.39
C ILE A 5 -18.42 -15.57 63.71
N ARG A 6 -18.77 -16.08 62.52
CA ARG A 6 -17.81 -16.38 61.44
C ARG A 6 -18.03 -15.37 60.32
N LEU A 7 -17.07 -14.47 60.13
CA LEU A 7 -17.03 -13.54 58.99
C LEU A 7 -16.79 -14.34 57.70
N LEU A 8 -17.74 -14.27 56.78
CA LEU A 8 -17.59 -14.64 55.39
C LEU A 8 -16.99 -13.44 54.65
N PHE A 9 -15.74 -13.55 54.18
CA PHE A 9 -15.20 -12.59 53.22
C PHE A 9 -15.82 -12.86 51.85
N ILE A 10 -16.81 -12.06 51.47
CA ILE A 10 -17.33 -11.96 50.11
C ILE A 10 -16.36 -11.08 49.34
N ALA A 11 -15.46 -11.68 48.56
CA ALA A 11 -14.71 -10.98 47.54
C ALA A 11 -15.59 -10.91 46.27
N LEU A 12 -16.16 -9.73 46.02
CA LEU A 12 -16.77 -9.37 44.75
C LEU A 12 -15.72 -9.45 43.63
N PHE A 13 -15.80 -10.48 42.78
CA PHE A 13 -15.13 -10.48 41.49
C PHE A 13 -15.87 -9.54 40.55
N ALA A 14 -15.45 -8.27 40.53
CA ALA A 14 -15.72 -7.39 39.40
C ALA A 14 -14.86 -7.88 38.23
N ILE A 15 -15.45 -8.64 37.31
CA ILE A 15 -14.83 -8.93 36.00
C ILE A 15 -14.91 -7.63 35.20
N GLY A 16 -13.92 -6.76 35.41
CA GLY A 16 -13.54 -5.77 34.42
C GLY A 16 -12.88 -6.52 33.27
N TYR A 17 -13.49 -6.46 32.10
CA TYR A 17 -12.84 -6.82 30.84
C TYR A 17 -11.59 -5.93 30.66
N LEU A 18 -10.45 -6.38 31.18
CA LEU A 18 -9.14 -5.87 30.82
C LEU A 18 -8.87 -6.37 29.40
N HIS A 19 -9.25 -5.57 28.41
CA HIS A 19 -8.68 -5.71 27.08
C HIS A 19 -7.16 -5.60 27.23
N PRO A 20 -6.37 -6.59 26.78
CA PRO A 20 -4.93 -6.42 26.74
C PRO A 20 -4.66 -5.19 25.90
N ASN A 21 -3.85 -4.26 26.43
CA ASN A 21 -3.39 -3.06 25.75
C ASN A 21 -2.78 -3.46 24.40
N ARG A 22 -3.62 -3.46 23.36
CA ARG A 22 -3.18 -3.60 21.98
C ARG A 22 -2.44 -2.31 21.69
N LEU A 23 -1.11 -2.35 21.73
CA LEU A 23 -0.24 -1.32 21.16
C LEU A 23 -0.42 -1.34 19.64
N HIS A 24 -1.61 -0.92 19.19
CA HIS A 24 -1.88 -0.50 17.83
C HIS A 24 -1.12 0.81 17.58
N ALA A 25 -0.89 1.14 16.32
CA ALA A 25 -0.78 2.56 16.02
C ALA A 25 -2.01 3.25 16.61
N GLN A 26 -1.81 4.25 17.47
CA GLN A 26 -2.92 5.02 18.00
C GLN A 26 -3.43 5.90 16.86
N TYR A 27 -4.38 5.36 16.10
CA TYR A 27 -5.24 6.18 15.26
C TYR A 27 -5.77 7.32 16.13
N LYS A 28 -5.32 8.54 15.83
CA LYS A 28 -5.76 9.74 16.52
C LYS A 28 -6.61 10.50 15.53
N SER A 29 -7.91 10.21 15.46
CA SER A 29 -8.79 10.99 14.59
C SER A 29 -8.76 12.44 15.06
N THR A 30 -8.27 13.34 14.20
CA THR A 30 -8.20 14.79 14.48
C THR A 30 -9.34 15.57 13.84
N ILE A 31 -10.19 14.92 13.04
CA ILE A 31 -11.32 15.60 12.38
C ILE A 31 -12.63 15.30 13.10
N ILE A 32 -13.48 16.32 13.19
CA ILE A 32 -14.87 16.18 13.63
C ILE A 32 -15.66 15.58 12.47
N ASN A 33 -16.24 14.40 12.69
CA ASN A 33 -17.08 13.71 11.71
C ASN A 33 -18.54 13.76 12.13
N GLU A 34 -19.31 14.70 11.58
CA GLU A 34 -20.73 14.92 11.91
C GLU A 34 -21.68 13.87 11.33
N THR A 35 -21.18 12.93 10.54
CA THR A 35 -21.98 11.84 9.96
C THR A 35 -22.64 11.00 11.05
N VAL A 36 -23.96 10.84 10.93
CA VAL A 36 -24.77 9.92 11.73
C VAL A 36 -24.97 8.64 10.93
N LEU A 37 -24.49 7.51 11.47
CA LEU A 37 -24.72 6.20 10.88
C LEU A 37 -25.98 5.57 11.46
N LEU A 38 -26.89 5.12 10.60
CA LEU A 38 -28.14 4.47 10.97
C LEU A 38 -28.25 3.13 10.24
N ASN A 39 -28.98 2.18 10.83
CA ASN A 39 -29.37 0.91 10.22
C ASN A 39 -28.19 0.04 9.74
N ASN A 40 -27.08 0.04 10.48
CA ASN A 40 -25.92 -0.80 10.24
C ASN A 40 -26.01 -2.14 11.00
N VAL A 41 -27.20 -2.76 10.97
CA VAL A 41 -27.59 -3.92 11.81
C VAL A 41 -26.69 -5.15 11.60
N ASP A 42 -26.16 -5.35 10.38
CA ASP A 42 -25.22 -6.45 10.06
C ASP A 42 -23.74 -6.06 10.22
N ALA A 43 -23.47 -4.88 10.79
CA ALA A 43 -22.13 -4.29 10.86
C ALA A 43 -21.41 -4.27 9.49
N LEU A 44 -22.15 -3.99 8.41
CA LEU A 44 -21.60 -3.89 7.05
C LEU A 44 -20.53 -2.78 6.97
N LEU A 45 -20.74 -1.69 7.71
CA LEU A 45 -19.78 -0.60 7.83
C LEU A 45 -18.99 -0.67 9.14
N PRO A 46 -17.67 -0.42 9.11
CA PRO A 46 -16.85 -0.15 7.92
C PRO A 46 -16.74 -1.33 6.95
N LEU A 47 -16.70 -1.05 5.65
CA LEU A 47 -16.63 -2.06 4.59
C LEU A 47 -15.27 -2.76 4.60
N GLY A 48 -15.28 -4.05 4.95
CA GLY A 48 -14.14 -4.97 4.89
C GLY A 48 -14.07 -5.79 3.59
N LYS A 49 -13.10 -6.71 3.50
CA LYS A 49 -12.98 -7.72 2.42
C LYS A 49 -13.15 -7.14 1.00
N LEU A 50 -12.31 -6.16 0.68
CA LEU A 50 -12.43 -5.39 -0.56
C LEU A 50 -12.22 -6.24 -1.82
N ASP A 51 -11.47 -7.33 -1.71
CA ASP A 51 -11.27 -8.34 -2.75
C ASP A 51 -12.55 -9.11 -3.13
N GLN A 52 -13.54 -9.13 -2.24
CA GLN A 52 -14.85 -9.75 -2.47
C GLN A 52 -15.90 -8.75 -2.95
N SER A 53 -15.55 -7.46 -3.01
CA SER A 53 -16.46 -6.38 -3.33
C SER A 53 -16.31 -5.92 -4.78
N LYS A 54 -17.41 -6.00 -5.54
CA LYS A 54 -17.59 -5.29 -6.80
C LYS A 54 -18.46 -4.08 -6.53
N ILE A 55 -17.81 -2.93 -6.38
CA ILE A 55 -18.42 -1.69 -5.90
C ILE A 55 -18.85 -0.84 -7.09
N THR A 56 -20.12 -0.42 -7.09
CA THR A 56 -20.62 0.65 -7.96
C THR A 56 -21.08 1.82 -7.13
N VAL A 57 -20.64 3.02 -7.51
CA VAL A 57 -21.00 4.28 -6.88
C VAL A 57 -22.01 4.99 -7.78
N CYS A 58 -23.20 5.23 -7.24
CA CYS A 58 -24.29 5.90 -7.91
C CYS A 58 -24.51 7.29 -7.30
N THR A 59 -24.35 8.33 -8.12
CA THR A 59 -24.53 9.72 -7.69
C THR A 59 -25.52 10.43 -8.59
N VAL A 60 -26.53 11.12 -8.01
CA VAL A 60 -27.52 11.88 -8.80
C VAL A 60 -26.88 13.07 -9.53
N ASP A 61 -25.83 13.65 -8.95
CA ASP A 61 -25.03 14.75 -9.53
C ASP A 61 -23.54 14.45 -9.32
N SER A 62 -22.92 13.83 -10.32
CA SER A 62 -21.51 13.40 -10.25
C SER A 62 -20.54 14.57 -10.10
N SER A 63 -20.89 15.74 -10.62
CA SER A 63 -20.07 16.95 -10.50
C SER A 63 -20.04 17.45 -9.05
N PHE A 64 -21.22 17.48 -8.42
CA PHE A 64 -21.38 17.88 -7.03
C PHE A 64 -20.72 16.88 -6.06
N PHE A 65 -20.81 15.58 -6.37
CA PHE A 65 -20.25 14.50 -5.56
C PHE A 65 -18.82 14.09 -5.96
N SER A 66 -18.11 14.91 -6.74
CA SER A 66 -16.74 14.63 -7.15
C SER A 66 -15.79 14.41 -5.96
N ALA A 67 -15.95 15.17 -4.87
CA ALA A 67 -15.16 14.99 -3.65
C ALA A 67 -15.44 13.63 -2.96
N PHE A 68 -16.71 13.24 -2.87
CA PHE A 68 -17.13 11.94 -2.34
C PHE A 68 -16.54 10.80 -3.18
N ASN A 69 -16.71 10.88 -4.51
CA ASN A 69 -16.26 9.89 -5.48
C ASN A 69 -14.74 9.70 -5.46
N ASN A 70 -13.99 10.81 -5.54
CA ASN A 70 -12.54 10.78 -5.48
C ASN A 70 -12.05 10.16 -4.17
N GLN A 71 -12.70 10.48 -3.04
CA GLN A 71 -12.33 9.94 -1.73
C GLN A 71 -12.63 8.45 -1.58
N LEU A 72 -13.76 7.94 -2.11
CA LEU A 72 -14.04 6.50 -2.13
C LEU A 72 -12.98 5.73 -2.92
N SER A 73 -12.58 6.28 -4.07
CA SER A 73 -11.60 5.64 -4.94
C SER A 73 -10.26 5.43 -4.23
N ARG A 74 -9.93 6.19 -3.19
CA ARG A 74 -8.67 6.00 -2.44
C ARG A 74 -8.58 4.68 -1.69
N TYR A 75 -9.72 4.05 -1.38
CA TYR A 75 -9.78 2.83 -0.59
C TYR A 75 -10.00 1.57 -1.42
N ALA A 76 -10.74 1.65 -2.51
CA ALA A 76 -11.13 0.48 -3.30
C ALA A 76 -11.29 0.82 -4.79
N ASP A 77 -11.22 -0.21 -5.61
CA ASP A 77 -11.61 -0.10 -7.02
C ASP A 77 -13.13 0.07 -7.11
N VAL A 78 -13.58 1.10 -7.83
CA VAL A 78 -14.98 1.50 -7.91
C VAL A 78 -15.35 1.81 -9.35
N SER A 79 -16.54 1.37 -9.74
CA SER A 79 -17.20 1.80 -10.97
C SER A 79 -18.21 2.90 -10.66
N TYR A 80 -18.52 3.75 -11.64
CA TYR A 80 -19.48 4.83 -11.49
C TYR A 80 -20.71 4.59 -12.37
N ALA A 81 -21.88 4.93 -11.84
CA ALA A 81 -23.18 4.77 -12.48
C ALA A 81 -24.07 5.98 -12.16
N ASP A 82 -25.10 6.20 -12.98
CA ASP A 82 -26.18 7.12 -12.70
C ASP A 82 -27.46 6.35 -12.32
N PHE A 83 -28.59 7.05 -12.20
CA PHE A 83 -29.88 6.43 -11.90
C PHE A 83 -30.67 6.05 -13.16
N ASN A 84 -30.16 6.36 -14.35
CA ASN A 84 -30.79 5.99 -15.62
C ASN A 84 -30.47 4.52 -15.93
N HIS A 85 -31.49 3.68 -16.08
CA HIS A 85 -31.29 2.23 -16.23
C HIS A 85 -30.49 1.62 -15.05
N PHE A 86 -30.75 2.11 -13.83
CA PHE A 86 -30.05 1.77 -12.59
C PHE A 86 -29.79 0.26 -12.44
N ASP A 87 -30.80 -0.60 -12.62
CA ASP A 87 -30.67 -2.06 -12.46
C ASP A 87 -29.65 -2.68 -13.42
N GLU A 88 -29.61 -2.25 -14.68
CA GLU A 88 -28.65 -2.75 -15.68
C GLU A 88 -27.23 -2.27 -15.35
N GLN A 89 -27.07 -1.02 -14.91
CA GLN A 89 -25.76 -0.45 -14.58
C GLN A 89 -25.11 -1.12 -13.35
N ILE A 90 -25.91 -1.54 -12.36
CA ILE A 90 -25.40 -2.19 -11.15
C ILE A 90 -25.39 -3.73 -11.24
N LYS A 91 -25.75 -4.30 -12.39
CA LYS A 91 -26.03 -5.74 -12.55
C LYS A 91 -24.96 -6.65 -11.95
N TYR A 92 -23.69 -6.37 -12.22
CA TYR A 92 -22.55 -7.19 -11.78
C TYR A 92 -21.97 -6.80 -10.42
N SER A 93 -22.57 -5.81 -9.76
CA SER A 93 -22.13 -5.25 -8.49
C SER A 93 -22.82 -5.96 -7.35
N ASN A 94 -22.06 -6.27 -6.30
CA ASN A 94 -22.61 -6.80 -5.05
C ASN A 94 -22.66 -5.73 -3.95
N VAL A 95 -21.95 -4.62 -4.12
CA VAL A 95 -22.03 -3.44 -3.26
C VAL A 95 -22.39 -2.23 -4.11
N VAL A 96 -23.42 -1.50 -3.70
CA VAL A 96 -23.86 -0.25 -4.34
C VAL A 96 -23.83 0.85 -3.31
N ILE A 97 -22.96 1.84 -3.54
CA ILE A 97 -22.85 3.04 -2.70
C ILE A 97 -23.62 4.15 -3.40
N VAL A 98 -24.53 4.79 -2.70
CA VAL A 98 -25.35 5.87 -3.23
C VAL A 98 -25.02 7.17 -2.50
N ALA A 99 -24.76 8.24 -3.23
CA ALA A 99 -24.69 9.59 -2.66
C ALA A 99 -25.78 10.48 -3.27
N ILE A 100 -26.58 11.11 -2.41
CA ILE A 100 -27.74 11.88 -2.82
C ILE A 100 -28.00 13.08 -1.90
N LYS A 101 -28.47 14.19 -2.48
CA LYS A 101 -28.96 15.32 -1.68
C LYS A 101 -30.36 15.02 -1.13
N SER A 102 -30.67 15.53 0.05
CA SER A 102 -31.96 15.31 0.73
C SER A 102 -33.17 15.62 -0.15
N GLU A 103 -33.11 16.70 -0.93
CA GLU A 103 -34.15 17.19 -1.83
C GLU A 103 -34.31 16.35 -3.12
N ALA A 104 -33.30 15.56 -3.48
CA ALA A 104 -33.34 14.67 -4.63
C ALA A 104 -33.84 13.26 -4.27
N LEU A 105 -33.97 12.94 -2.98
CA LEU A 105 -34.43 11.64 -2.51
C LEU A 105 -35.95 11.51 -2.75
N THR A 106 -36.33 10.59 -3.63
CA THR A 106 -37.73 10.33 -4.00
C THR A 106 -38.14 8.90 -3.66
N THR A 107 -39.45 8.65 -3.57
CA THR A 107 -39.99 7.30 -3.39
C THR A 107 -39.60 6.35 -4.53
N THR A 108 -39.45 6.86 -5.76
CA THR A 108 -38.95 6.10 -6.91
C THR A 108 -37.53 5.60 -6.69
N ILE A 109 -36.62 6.49 -6.25
CA ILE A 109 -35.23 6.10 -5.94
C ILE A 109 -35.22 5.09 -4.80
N ILE A 110 -35.99 5.32 -3.73
CA ILE A 110 -36.08 4.40 -2.60
C ILE A 110 -36.55 3.01 -3.06
N ALA A 111 -37.56 2.93 -3.92
CA ALA A 111 -38.05 1.68 -4.48
C ALA A 111 -36.98 0.96 -5.33
N GLN A 112 -36.20 1.70 -6.13
CA GLN A 112 -35.07 1.14 -6.88
C GLN A 112 -34.00 0.54 -5.94
N LEU A 113 -33.67 1.23 -4.85
CA LEU A 113 -32.71 0.73 -3.86
C LEU A 113 -33.22 -0.50 -3.11
N GLN A 114 -34.50 -0.51 -2.74
CA GLN A 114 -35.14 -1.68 -2.12
C GLN A 114 -35.17 -2.87 -3.07
N GLN A 115 -35.45 -2.66 -4.35
CA GLN A 115 -35.39 -3.72 -5.37
C GLN A 115 -33.96 -4.25 -5.54
N ALA A 116 -32.96 -3.37 -5.56
CA ALA A 116 -31.56 -3.78 -5.62
C ALA A 116 -31.16 -4.61 -4.39
N LYS A 117 -31.62 -4.25 -3.19
CA LYS A 117 -31.43 -5.05 -1.97
C LYS A 117 -32.13 -6.40 -2.06
N ALA A 118 -33.36 -6.46 -2.59
CA ALA A 118 -34.08 -7.72 -2.84
C ALA A 118 -33.34 -8.62 -3.84
N ASN A 119 -32.57 -8.02 -4.76
CA ASN A 119 -31.67 -8.71 -5.69
C ASN A 119 -30.29 -9.04 -5.06
N ASN A 120 -30.23 -9.20 -3.73
CA ASN A 120 -29.04 -9.57 -2.95
C ASN A 120 -27.85 -8.61 -3.04
N LYS A 121 -28.10 -7.31 -3.31
CA LYS A 121 -27.03 -6.29 -3.29
C LYS A 121 -26.94 -5.64 -1.91
N ASN A 122 -25.72 -5.34 -1.48
CA ASN A 122 -25.46 -4.55 -0.30
C ASN A 122 -25.54 -3.06 -0.66
N ILE A 123 -26.58 -2.37 -0.19
CA ILE A 123 -26.80 -0.95 -0.45
C ILE A 123 -26.28 -0.11 0.71
N ILE A 124 -25.51 0.92 0.40
CA ILE A 124 -25.04 1.91 1.37
C ILE A 124 -25.54 3.28 0.90
N LEU A 125 -26.35 3.95 1.69
CA LEU A 125 -27.00 5.21 1.31
C LEU A 125 -26.40 6.40 2.08
N ALA A 126 -25.66 7.27 1.40
CA ALA A 126 -25.17 8.52 1.94
C ALA A 126 -26.09 9.70 1.53
N ILE A 127 -26.69 10.35 2.53
CA ILE A 127 -27.64 11.45 2.34
C ILE A 127 -27.01 12.74 2.87
N PHE A 128 -27.12 13.79 2.06
CA PHE A 128 -26.56 15.11 2.37
C PHE A 128 -27.67 16.16 2.38
N GLY A 129 -27.89 16.81 3.53
CA GLY A 129 -28.87 17.88 3.69
C GLY A 129 -29.86 17.63 4.83
N LYS A 130 -31.05 18.21 4.68
CA LYS A 130 -32.06 18.30 5.74
C LYS A 130 -32.57 16.93 6.18
N GLY A 131 -32.64 16.70 7.49
CA GLY A 131 -33.02 15.41 8.08
C GLY A 131 -34.48 15.02 7.87
N GLU A 132 -35.37 15.95 7.46
CA GLU A 132 -36.76 15.66 7.10
C GLU A 132 -36.88 14.54 6.05
N ALA A 133 -35.88 14.40 5.16
CA ALA A 133 -35.81 13.31 4.18
C ALA A 133 -35.72 11.91 4.82
N LEU A 134 -35.22 11.79 6.06
CA LEU A 134 -35.16 10.52 6.78
C LEU A 134 -36.55 9.93 7.06
N SER A 135 -37.60 10.75 7.06
CA SER A 135 -38.98 10.27 7.21
C SER A 135 -39.43 9.34 6.07
N LEU A 136 -38.85 9.50 4.88
CA LEU A 136 -39.11 8.63 3.73
C LEU A 136 -38.47 7.24 3.88
N LEU A 137 -37.55 7.07 4.83
CA LEU A 137 -36.71 5.88 5.00
C LEU A 137 -37.13 5.03 6.21
N ASN A 138 -38.34 5.24 6.75
CA ASN A 138 -38.81 4.53 7.94
C ASN A 138 -38.76 2.99 7.81
N ASN A 139 -38.93 2.46 6.60
CA ASN A 139 -38.88 1.03 6.31
C ASN A 139 -37.61 0.60 5.57
N PHE A 140 -36.58 1.46 5.53
CA PHE A 140 -35.35 1.20 4.80
C PHE A 140 -34.34 0.52 5.73
N THR A 141 -33.93 -0.71 5.42
CA THR A 141 -33.17 -1.57 6.35
C THR A 141 -31.68 -1.68 6.02
N THR A 142 -31.15 -0.82 5.14
CA THR A 142 -29.74 -0.83 4.76
C THR A 142 -29.00 0.33 5.43
N PRO A 143 -27.65 0.29 5.55
CA PRO A 143 -26.90 1.37 6.19
C PRO A 143 -27.15 2.73 5.56
N ILE A 144 -27.39 3.73 6.40
CA ILE A 144 -27.59 5.14 6.02
C ILE A 144 -26.52 5.99 6.70
N LEU A 145 -25.74 6.73 5.92
CA LEU A 145 -24.89 7.81 6.40
C LEU A 145 -25.62 9.12 6.18
N TRP A 146 -26.21 9.68 7.24
CA TRP A 146 -26.86 10.98 7.16
C TRP A 146 -25.91 12.11 7.57
N ASN A 147 -25.93 13.18 6.78
CA ASN A 147 -25.11 14.37 6.96
C ASN A 147 -26.00 15.61 6.83
N GLN A 148 -25.92 16.51 7.80
CA GLN A 148 -26.76 17.72 7.84
C GLN A 148 -26.39 18.73 6.75
N ASP A 149 -25.11 18.85 6.40
CA ASP A 149 -24.59 19.65 5.31
C ASP A 149 -24.05 18.79 4.16
N SER A 150 -23.60 19.45 3.10
CA SER A 150 -23.12 18.81 1.87
C SER A 150 -21.77 19.37 1.41
N SER A 151 -20.99 19.94 2.32
CA SER A 151 -19.67 20.52 2.04
C SER A 151 -18.70 19.46 1.53
N VAL A 152 -17.64 19.90 0.85
CA VAL A 152 -16.55 19.02 0.38
C VAL A 152 -15.99 18.17 1.52
N LYS A 153 -15.81 18.77 2.70
CA LYS A 153 -15.33 18.09 3.91
C LYS A 153 -16.28 17.00 4.36
N THR A 154 -17.57 17.30 4.46
CA THR A 154 -18.60 16.34 4.87
C THR A 154 -18.74 15.20 3.87
N GLN A 155 -18.66 15.48 2.57
CA GLN A 155 -18.59 14.45 1.53
C GLN A 155 -17.38 13.52 1.70
N LYS A 156 -16.17 14.07 1.88
CA LYS A 156 -14.98 13.25 2.13
C LYS A 156 -15.13 12.41 3.40
N ASN A 157 -15.62 12.99 4.50
CA ASN A 157 -15.82 12.29 5.76
C ASN A 157 -16.80 11.11 5.63
N ALA A 158 -17.92 11.30 4.94
CA ALA A 158 -18.88 10.23 4.69
C ALA A 158 -18.24 9.10 3.84
N ALA A 159 -17.49 9.45 2.79
CA ALA A 159 -16.77 8.47 1.96
C ALA A 159 -15.72 7.70 2.78
N MET A 160 -14.94 8.38 3.63
CA MET A 160 -13.97 7.72 4.51
C MET A 160 -14.65 6.84 5.56
N SER A 161 -15.82 7.25 6.08
CA SER A 161 -16.58 6.49 7.08
C SER A 161 -17.04 5.13 6.52
N ILE A 162 -17.38 5.06 5.24
CA ILE A 162 -17.74 3.81 4.56
C ILE A 162 -16.62 2.78 4.66
N PHE A 163 -15.36 3.20 4.53
CA PHE A 163 -14.20 2.30 4.57
C PHE A 163 -13.47 2.27 5.92
N GLY A 164 -13.96 3.03 6.90
CA GLY A 164 -13.36 3.09 8.24
C GLY A 164 -12.07 3.91 8.30
N GLY A 165 -11.89 4.87 7.40
CA GLY A 165 -10.86 5.89 7.53
C GLY A 165 -11.18 6.94 8.59
N VAL A 166 -12.47 7.09 8.94
CA VAL A 166 -12.95 7.97 10.01
C VAL A 166 -14.08 7.28 10.76
N SER A 167 -14.09 7.37 12.09
CA SER A 167 -15.16 6.85 12.93
C SER A 167 -16.43 7.69 12.80
N THR A 168 -17.59 7.04 12.80
CA THR A 168 -18.89 7.65 13.08
C THR A 168 -19.19 7.50 14.57
N VAL A 169 -19.63 8.56 15.25
CA VAL A 169 -20.03 8.52 16.68
C VAL A 169 -21.26 9.38 16.97
N ASN A 170 -21.73 10.12 15.99
CA ASN A 170 -22.82 11.08 16.16
C ASN A 170 -24.19 10.41 16.17
N LYS A 171 -25.15 11.12 16.78
CA LYS A 171 -26.52 10.66 17.01
C LYS A 171 -27.53 11.71 16.53
N LEU A 172 -28.71 11.26 16.16
CA LEU A 172 -29.84 12.13 15.81
C LEU A 172 -30.19 13.04 17.01
N ASN A 173 -30.30 14.33 16.74
CA ASN A 173 -30.64 15.34 17.76
C ASN A 173 -32.16 15.45 18.02
N ARG A 174 -33.00 14.89 17.15
CA ARG A 174 -34.45 14.82 17.28
C ARG A 174 -35.01 13.59 16.55
N THR A 175 -36.27 13.29 16.78
CA THR A 175 -37.00 12.24 16.07
C THR A 175 -37.48 12.74 14.70
N TYR A 176 -37.21 11.98 13.64
CA TYR A 176 -37.65 12.25 12.27
C TYR A 176 -38.71 11.25 11.78
N ALA A 177 -38.75 10.05 12.34
CA ALA A 177 -39.75 9.01 12.06
C ALA A 177 -39.82 7.98 13.21
N THR A 178 -40.80 7.08 13.16
CA THR A 178 -40.98 6.02 14.17
C THR A 178 -39.74 5.14 14.35
N HIS A 179 -39.00 4.84 13.27
CA HIS A 179 -37.75 4.09 13.29
C HIS A 179 -36.50 4.97 13.14
N MET A 180 -36.64 6.30 13.28
CA MET A 180 -35.56 7.28 13.20
C MET A 180 -35.70 8.26 14.37
N THR A 181 -35.49 7.75 15.58
CA THR A 181 -35.75 8.49 16.83
C THR A 181 -34.52 9.23 17.32
N GLN A 182 -34.74 10.28 18.11
CA GLN A 182 -33.68 11.00 18.81
C GLN A 182 -32.75 10.02 19.56
N GLY A 183 -31.44 10.28 19.49
CA GLY A 183 -30.41 9.47 20.14
C GLY A 183 -29.95 8.24 19.36
N MET A 184 -30.59 7.90 18.22
CA MET A 184 -30.10 6.86 17.32
C MET A 184 -28.84 7.31 16.59
N GLY A 185 -27.90 6.39 16.39
CA GLY A 185 -26.62 6.62 15.75
C GLY A 185 -25.62 5.55 16.17
N GLU A 186 -25.03 4.86 15.21
CA GLU A 186 -24.11 3.76 15.45
C GLU A 186 -22.65 4.21 15.41
N ALA A 187 -21.87 3.66 16.34
CA ALA A 187 -20.46 3.97 16.45
C ALA A 187 -19.59 3.00 15.63
N THR A 188 -18.60 3.53 14.92
CA THR A 188 -17.59 2.73 14.20
C THR A 188 -16.18 3.14 14.63
N GLY A 189 -15.21 2.25 14.45
CA GLY A 189 -13.80 2.54 14.70
C GLY A 189 -13.05 2.98 13.44
N GLN A 190 -11.94 3.70 13.62
CA GLN A 190 -10.98 3.90 12.53
C GLN A 190 -10.12 2.64 12.36
N ILE A 191 -10.19 2.04 11.17
CA ILE A 191 -9.47 0.82 10.82
C ILE A 191 -8.62 0.98 9.55
N ARG A 192 -8.71 2.12 8.85
CA ARG A 192 -7.91 2.47 7.67
C ARG A 192 -7.32 3.87 7.79
N LEU A 193 -6.47 4.22 6.84
CA LEU A 193 -5.87 5.55 6.77
C LEU A 193 -6.96 6.62 6.68
N GLN A 194 -6.77 7.71 7.41
CA GLN A 194 -7.54 8.94 7.24
C GLN A 194 -6.81 9.87 6.28
N TYR A 195 -7.54 10.64 5.47
CA TYR A 195 -6.96 11.64 4.58
C TYR A 195 -7.41 13.02 5.06
N VAL A 196 -6.46 13.84 5.50
CA VAL A 196 -6.76 15.10 6.18
C VAL A 196 -6.35 16.29 5.32
N ASP A 197 -7.27 17.24 5.15
CA ASP A 197 -6.97 18.53 4.55
C ASP A 197 -6.55 19.57 5.62
N ASP A 198 -6.97 19.37 6.88
CA ASP A 198 -6.88 20.35 7.98
C ASP A 198 -6.14 19.82 9.23
N TYR A 199 -5.11 18.98 9.08
CA TYR A 199 -4.23 18.68 10.24
C TYR A 199 -3.58 20.00 10.69
N ASP A 200 -3.34 20.20 12.00
CA ASP A 200 -2.78 21.42 12.61
C ASP A 200 -2.22 22.43 11.59
N ALA A 201 -3.08 23.37 11.16
CA ALA A 201 -2.90 24.08 9.90
C ALA A 201 -1.57 24.85 9.84
N MET A 202 -1.06 25.29 11.00
CA MET A 202 0.22 25.97 11.10
C MET A 202 1.40 25.02 10.90
N HIS A 203 1.38 23.84 11.54
CA HIS A 203 2.41 22.82 11.35
C HIS A 203 2.37 22.26 9.92
N LEU A 204 1.18 22.03 9.35
CA LEU A 204 1.06 21.65 7.95
C LEU A 204 1.64 22.68 6.98
N ALA A 205 1.34 23.96 7.19
CA ALA A 205 1.90 25.02 6.35
C ALA A 205 3.43 25.07 6.42
N LYS A 206 4.00 24.91 7.64
CA LYS A 206 5.45 24.85 7.84
C LYS A 206 6.06 23.61 7.17
N LEU A 207 5.42 22.45 7.32
CA LEU A 207 5.83 21.19 6.70
C LEU A 207 5.81 21.31 5.18
N SER A 208 4.67 21.71 4.61
CA SER A 208 4.50 21.92 3.17
C SER A 208 5.57 22.83 2.63
N LYS A 209 5.79 24.00 3.25
CA LYS A 209 6.81 24.95 2.79
C LYS A 209 8.22 24.35 2.74
N LYS A 210 8.61 23.56 3.75
CA LYS A 210 9.93 22.92 3.78
C LYS A 210 10.05 21.82 2.72
N ILE A 211 9.06 20.95 2.61
CA ILE A 211 9.05 19.87 1.61
C ILE A 211 9.02 20.47 0.19
N ASP A 212 8.16 21.46 -0.05
CA ASP A 212 8.04 22.16 -1.32
C ASP A 212 9.39 22.73 -1.77
N ALA A 213 10.09 23.46 -0.89
CA ALA A 213 11.39 24.03 -1.23
C ALA A 213 12.42 22.97 -1.64
N ILE A 214 12.49 21.83 -0.93
CA ILE A 214 13.45 20.76 -1.23
C ILE A 214 13.05 19.99 -2.50
N ALA A 215 11.74 19.74 -2.70
CA ALA A 215 11.26 19.07 -3.90
C ALA A 215 11.43 19.94 -5.15
N GLU A 216 11.14 21.24 -5.05
CA GLU A 216 11.36 22.22 -6.12
C GLU A 216 12.84 22.37 -6.48
N GLU A 217 13.74 22.35 -5.48
CA GLU A 217 15.19 22.27 -5.71
C GLU A 217 15.56 21.01 -6.51
N ALA A 218 15.00 19.84 -6.16
CA ALA A 218 15.26 18.60 -6.90
C ALA A 218 14.81 18.68 -8.37
N ILE A 219 13.69 19.36 -8.65
CA ILE A 219 13.22 19.57 -10.03
C ILE A 219 14.12 20.59 -10.75
N ALA A 220 14.44 21.72 -10.10
CA ALA A 220 15.23 22.80 -10.68
C ALA A 220 16.66 22.36 -11.02
N GLU A 221 17.27 21.55 -10.16
CA GLU A 221 18.61 21.00 -10.36
C GLU A 221 18.63 19.79 -11.30
N GLU A 222 17.48 19.40 -11.88
CA GLU A 222 17.34 18.21 -12.73
C GLU A 222 17.84 16.93 -12.02
N ALA A 223 17.57 16.83 -10.72
CA ALA A 223 17.80 15.61 -9.96
C ALA A 223 16.74 14.54 -10.24
N THR A 224 15.54 14.97 -10.63
CA THR A 224 14.44 14.15 -11.15
C THR A 224 13.47 15.05 -11.92
N PRO A 225 12.82 14.59 -13.01
CA PRO A 225 11.84 15.41 -13.71
C PRO A 225 10.52 15.52 -12.93
N GLY A 226 10.17 14.49 -12.16
CA GLY A 226 8.97 14.46 -11.34
C GLY A 226 9.16 13.69 -10.03
N ALA A 227 8.33 14.00 -9.04
CA ALA A 227 8.31 13.29 -7.77
C ALA A 227 6.91 13.32 -7.12
N VAL A 228 6.65 12.37 -6.22
CA VAL A 228 5.53 12.38 -5.28
C VAL A 228 6.08 12.22 -3.88
N VAL A 229 5.66 13.10 -2.97
CA VAL A 229 5.98 13.00 -1.53
C VAL A 229 4.68 12.72 -0.78
N MET A 230 4.69 11.77 0.14
CA MET A 230 3.57 11.50 1.04
C MET A 230 4.06 11.25 2.47
N VAL A 231 3.36 11.82 3.45
CA VAL A 231 3.68 11.74 4.88
C VAL A 231 2.43 11.31 5.63
N ILE A 232 2.57 10.26 6.44
CA ILE A 232 1.52 9.73 7.30
C ILE A 232 1.97 9.88 8.74
N LYS A 233 1.09 10.39 9.61
CA LYS A 233 1.31 10.52 11.05
C LYS A 233 0.08 10.01 11.79
N ASN A 234 0.26 9.11 12.75
CA ASN A 234 -0.84 8.56 13.58
C ASN A 234 -2.02 7.98 12.77
N GLY A 235 -1.73 7.34 11.63
CA GLY A 235 -2.75 6.79 10.73
C GLY A 235 -3.47 7.81 9.86
N GLN A 236 -2.94 9.04 9.75
CA GLN A 236 -3.50 10.13 8.96
C GLN A 236 -2.50 10.56 7.89
N VAL A 237 -2.93 10.66 6.63
CA VAL A 237 -2.15 11.25 5.53
C VAL A 237 -2.18 12.76 5.72
N ILE A 238 -1.12 13.31 6.30
CA ILE A 238 -0.98 14.72 6.66
C ILE A 238 -0.36 15.56 5.55
N PHE A 239 0.33 14.93 4.61
CA PHE A 239 0.91 15.60 3.47
C PHE A 239 0.93 14.66 2.26
N GLU A 240 0.53 15.16 1.10
CA GLU A 240 0.74 14.48 -0.17
C GLU A 240 0.78 15.50 -1.31
N LYS A 241 1.76 15.37 -2.22
CA LYS A 241 1.88 16.27 -3.36
C LYS A 241 2.71 15.66 -4.48
N GLY A 242 2.28 15.93 -5.71
CA GLY A 242 3.06 15.70 -6.93
C GLY A 242 3.84 16.95 -7.33
N TYR A 243 5.07 16.76 -7.81
CA TYR A 243 6.01 17.80 -8.21
C TYR A 243 6.54 17.53 -9.62
N GLY A 244 6.79 18.60 -10.36
CA GLY A 244 7.38 18.53 -11.69
C GLY A 244 6.48 17.80 -12.69
N TYR A 245 7.10 17.05 -13.59
CA TYR A 245 6.47 16.45 -14.76
C TYR A 245 7.00 15.05 -15.00
N HIS A 246 6.29 14.27 -15.82
CA HIS A 246 6.72 12.92 -16.18
C HIS A 246 8.11 12.89 -16.82
N THR A 247 8.44 13.93 -17.58
CA THR A 247 9.74 14.13 -18.25
C THR A 247 10.14 15.60 -18.23
N TYR A 248 11.41 15.89 -18.55
CA TYR A 248 11.90 17.28 -18.65
C TYR A 248 11.27 18.10 -19.79
N SER A 249 10.51 17.49 -20.70
CA SER A 249 9.76 18.24 -21.72
C SER A 249 8.51 18.94 -21.15
N LYS A 250 8.17 18.70 -19.88
CA LYS A 250 7.09 19.39 -19.14
C LYS A 250 5.70 19.31 -19.81
N LYS A 251 5.38 18.15 -20.40
CA LYS A 251 4.09 17.93 -21.09
C LYS A 251 2.99 17.45 -20.16
N GLU A 252 3.32 16.51 -19.27
CA GLU A 252 2.37 15.85 -18.39
C GLU A 252 2.80 16.07 -16.94
N PRO A 253 2.00 16.77 -16.12
CA PRO A 253 2.35 17.03 -14.72
C PRO A 253 2.33 15.73 -13.91
N THR A 254 3.25 15.62 -12.96
CA THR A 254 3.25 14.49 -12.02
C THR A 254 2.18 14.71 -10.97
N THR A 255 1.36 13.70 -10.74
CA THR A 255 0.23 13.70 -9.79
C THR A 255 0.37 12.55 -8.80
N ILE A 256 -0.38 12.61 -7.69
CA ILE A 256 -0.38 11.57 -6.65
C ILE A 256 -0.91 10.21 -7.14
N ASP A 257 -1.68 10.21 -8.24
CA ASP A 257 -2.26 9.01 -8.85
C ASP A 257 -1.33 8.33 -9.86
N ASN A 258 -0.17 8.93 -10.16
CA ASN A 258 0.76 8.32 -11.10
C ASN A 258 1.49 7.12 -10.49
N ILE A 259 1.69 6.10 -11.35
CA ILE A 259 2.28 4.82 -10.99
C ILE A 259 3.79 4.85 -11.30
N PHE A 260 4.62 4.53 -10.31
CA PHE A 260 6.08 4.55 -10.41
C PHE A 260 6.68 3.14 -10.39
N ASP A 261 7.80 2.94 -11.10
CA ASP A 261 8.68 1.78 -10.89
C ASP A 261 9.32 1.89 -9.50
N LEU A 262 9.03 0.92 -8.64
CA LEU A 262 9.47 0.92 -7.25
C LEU A 262 10.92 0.46 -7.06
N ALA A 263 11.54 -0.11 -8.09
CA ALA A 263 12.86 -0.74 -8.02
C ALA A 263 12.98 -1.64 -6.77
N SER A 264 14.00 -1.44 -5.94
CA SER A 264 14.28 -2.30 -4.78
C SER A 264 13.27 -2.22 -3.62
N ILE A 265 12.32 -1.27 -3.61
CA ILE A 265 11.17 -1.36 -2.69
C ILE A 265 10.36 -2.64 -2.99
N SER A 266 10.46 -3.20 -4.20
CA SER A 266 9.83 -4.48 -4.55
C SER A 266 10.22 -5.62 -3.62
N LYS A 267 11.43 -5.57 -3.02
CA LYS A 267 11.87 -6.56 -2.04
C LYS A 267 10.92 -6.62 -0.85
N ILE A 268 10.65 -5.46 -0.26
CA ILE A 268 9.87 -5.35 0.97
C ILE A 268 8.36 -5.34 0.73
N VAL A 269 7.87 -5.01 -0.48
CA VAL A 269 6.42 -4.97 -0.79
C VAL A 269 5.95 -6.23 -1.52
N GLY A 270 6.85 -6.94 -2.21
CA GLY A 270 6.56 -8.15 -2.97
C GLY A 270 7.01 -9.41 -2.25
N THR A 271 8.32 -9.63 -2.19
CA THR A 271 8.87 -10.92 -1.75
C THR A 271 8.81 -11.12 -0.25
N THR A 272 9.24 -10.12 0.53
CA THR A 272 9.28 -10.22 1.99
C THR A 272 7.92 -10.56 2.64
N PRO A 273 6.77 -9.95 2.27
CA PRO A 273 5.49 -10.31 2.90
C PRO A 273 5.07 -11.76 2.62
N VAL A 274 5.44 -12.33 1.47
CA VAL A 274 5.21 -13.75 1.20
C VAL A 274 6.06 -14.62 2.13
N ILE A 275 7.34 -14.29 2.29
CA ILE A 275 8.23 -15.02 3.21
C ILE A 275 7.79 -14.88 4.67
N MET A 276 7.33 -13.69 5.09
CA MET A 276 6.73 -13.47 6.40
C MET A 276 5.57 -14.42 6.64
N ARG A 277 4.64 -14.51 5.68
CA ARG A 277 3.47 -15.40 5.74
C ARG A 277 3.88 -16.87 5.84
N LEU A 278 4.78 -17.31 4.98
CA LEU A 278 5.23 -18.71 4.97
C LEU A 278 6.02 -19.06 6.24
N THR A 279 6.73 -18.09 6.82
CA THR A 279 7.43 -18.29 8.10
C THR A 279 6.46 -18.43 9.27
N GLU A 280 5.46 -17.56 9.38
CA GLU A 280 4.47 -17.66 10.49
C GLU A 280 3.56 -18.89 10.41
N GLN A 281 3.42 -19.47 9.20
CA GLN A 281 2.70 -20.72 8.93
C GLN A 281 3.57 -21.96 9.15
N GLY A 282 4.87 -21.81 9.39
CA GLY A 282 5.81 -22.93 9.53
C GLY A 282 6.16 -23.64 8.23
N VAL A 283 5.80 -23.08 7.07
CA VAL A 283 6.15 -23.61 5.74
C VAL A 283 7.61 -23.32 5.41
N VAL A 284 8.11 -22.15 5.81
CA VAL A 284 9.51 -21.74 5.65
C VAL A 284 10.15 -21.52 7.03
N ASP A 285 11.13 -22.33 7.36
CA ASP A 285 12.09 -22.08 8.44
C ASP A 285 13.33 -21.39 7.87
N LEU A 286 13.57 -20.15 8.32
CA LEU A 286 14.70 -19.33 7.86
C LEU A 286 16.08 -19.89 8.27
N ASN A 287 16.16 -20.77 9.27
CA ASN A 287 17.43 -21.38 9.66
C ASN A 287 17.80 -22.58 8.77
N LYS A 288 16.86 -23.07 7.95
CA LYS A 288 17.11 -24.15 7.02
C LYS A 288 17.87 -23.68 5.78
N PRO A 289 18.67 -24.57 5.18
CA PRO A 289 19.47 -24.23 4.01
C PRO A 289 18.63 -24.16 2.73
N ILE A 290 19.10 -23.44 1.71
CA ILE A 290 18.43 -23.28 0.41
C ILE A 290 18.11 -24.65 -0.22
N GLY A 291 19.03 -25.61 -0.09
CA GLY A 291 18.88 -26.96 -0.67
C GLY A 291 17.68 -27.74 -0.13
N ASP A 292 17.15 -27.40 1.05
CA ASP A 292 15.95 -28.04 1.59
C ASP A 292 14.68 -27.62 0.84
N TYR A 293 14.68 -26.42 0.24
CA TYR A 293 13.54 -25.85 -0.48
C TYR A 293 13.68 -25.92 -1.99
N LEU A 294 14.91 -25.81 -2.52
CA LEU A 294 15.19 -25.74 -3.94
C LEU A 294 16.07 -26.91 -4.38
N TRP A 295 15.46 -27.87 -5.08
CA TRP A 295 16.14 -29.10 -5.50
C TRP A 295 17.37 -28.82 -6.39
N GLN A 296 17.30 -27.83 -7.28
CA GLN A 296 18.41 -27.44 -8.17
C GLN A 296 19.62 -26.90 -7.41
N ALA A 297 19.42 -26.34 -6.22
CA ALA A 297 20.51 -25.83 -5.39
C ALA A 297 21.29 -26.95 -4.69
N LYS A 298 20.72 -28.16 -4.55
CA LYS A 298 21.37 -29.28 -3.83
C LYS A 298 22.71 -29.70 -4.43
N SER A 299 22.89 -29.50 -5.74
CA SER A 299 24.12 -29.83 -6.47
C SER A 299 25.07 -28.63 -6.64
N THR A 300 24.82 -27.49 -6.00
CA THR A 300 25.65 -26.28 -6.16
C THR A 300 26.32 -25.84 -4.86
N ASN A 301 27.18 -24.82 -4.97
CA ASN A 301 27.84 -24.18 -3.83
C ASN A 301 26.88 -23.40 -2.91
N LYS A 302 25.58 -23.39 -3.20
CA LYS A 302 24.55 -22.71 -2.39
C LYS A 302 23.73 -23.64 -1.52
N LYS A 303 23.91 -24.96 -1.66
CA LYS A 303 23.05 -25.98 -1.05
C LYS A 303 22.87 -25.81 0.46
N ASP A 304 23.94 -25.46 1.19
CA ASP A 304 24.00 -25.44 2.66
C ASP A 304 23.78 -24.02 3.25
N ILE A 305 23.51 -23.01 2.41
CA ILE A 305 23.39 -21.62 2.86
C ILE A 305 22.03 -21.42 3.54
N PRO A 306 21.97 -20.95 4.80
CA PRO A 306 20.70 -20.69 5.48
C PRO A 306 19.91 -19.55 4.83
N LEU A 307 18.59 -19.70 4.70
CA LEU A 307 17.71 -18.65 4.16
C LEU A 307 17.77 -17.34 4.95
N LYS A 308 18.06 -17.40 6.26
CA LYS A 308 18.24 -16.21 7.11
C LYS A 308 19.38 -15.34 6.57
N SER A 309 20.52 -15.93 6.23
CA SER A 309 21.64 -15.20 5.63
C SER A 309 21.30 -14.65 4.25
N VAL A 310 20.44 -15.34 3.49
CA VAL A 310 19.93 -14.84 2.21
C VAL A 310 19.12 -13.56 2.39
N MET A 311 18.14 -13.56 3.32
CA MET A 311 17.29 -12.41 3.65
C MET A 311 18.04 -11.20 4.23
N LEU A 312 19.19 -11.45 4.86
CA LEU A 312 20.07 -10.41 5.41
C LEU A 312 21.11 -9.88 4.39
N HIS A 313 21.17 -10.44 3.18
CA HIS A 313 22.25 -10.19 2.23
C HIS A 313 23.65 -10.53 2.80
N GLU A 314 23.72 -11.62 3.56
CA GLU A 314 24.95 -12.13 4.20
C GLU A 314 25.36 -13.51 3.66
N ALA A 315 24.65 -13.99 2.64
CA ALA A 315 24.91 -15.28 2.00
C ALA A 315 26.20 -15.30 1.15
N GLY A 316 26.90 -14.18 1.00
CA GLY A 316 28.12 -14.09 0.19
C GLY A 316 27.89 -14.12 -1.32
N PHE A 317 26.64 -13.95 -1.77
CA PHE A 317 26.29 -14.00 -3.19
C PHE A 317 26.95 -12.90 -4.02
N THR A 318 27.20 -13.22 -5.29
CA THR A 318 27.55 -12.23 -6.31
C THR A 318 26.51 -11.10 -6.30
N PRO A 319 26.91 -9.82 -6.16
CA PRO A 319 25.97 -8.71 -6.01
C PRO A 319 24.98 -8.59 -7.18
N TYR A 320 25.50 -8.65 -8.40
CA TYR A 320 24.78 -8.43 -9.63
C TYR A 320 25.45 -9.18 -10.78
N ILE A 321 24.64 -9.81 -11.65
CA ILE A 321 25.10 -10.47 -12.87
C ILE A 321 24.46 -9.73 -14.06
N PRO A 322 25.26 -9.10 -14.94
CA PRO A 322 24.73 -8.31 -16.06
C PRO A 322 24.33 -9.19 -17.25
N PHE A 323 23.32 -10.05 -17.08
CA PHE A 323 22.90 -11.05 -18.08
C PHE A 323 22.69 -10.47 -19.49
N TYR A 324 22.14 -9.25 -19.57
CA TYR A 324 21.87 -8.55 -20.83
C TYR A 324 23.13 -8.30 -21.67
N LYS A 325 24.32 -8.26 -21.06
CA LYS A 325 25.60 -8.10 -21.77
C LYS A 325 26.07 -9.40 -22.46
N ASN A 326 25.51 -10.54 -22.06
CA ASN A 326 25.89 -11.87 -22.56
C ASN A 326 24.89 -12.41 -23.61
N LEU A 327 23.92 -11.60 -24.04
CA LEU A 327 22.97 -11.98 -25.07
C LEU A 327 23.69 -12.29 -26.38
N LYS A 328 23.33 -13.42 -26.99
CA LYS A 328 23.83 -13.86 -28.29
C LYS A 328 23.03 -13.20 -29.40
N SER A 329 23.61 -13.19 -30.60
CA SER A 329 22.88 -12.80 -31.81
C SER A 329 21.64 -13.69 -31.96
N GLY A 330 20.47 -13.06 -32.05
CA GLY A 330 19.19 -13.74 -32.15
C GLY A 330 18.48 -13.98 -30.82
N ASP A 331 19.07 -13.75 -29.64
CA ASP A 331 18.36 -13.92 -28.35
C ASP A 331 17.29 -12.84 -28.11
N LEU A 332 17.45 -11.67 -28.73
CA LEU A 332 16.52 -10.54 -28.64
C LEU A 332 16.02 -10.18 -30.04
N GLN A 333 14.70 -10.06 -30.18
CA GLN A 333 14.08 -9.63 -31.43
C GLN A 333 13.01 -8.56 -31.23
N ARG A 334 12.59 -7.94 -32.33
CA ARG A 334 11.68 -6.78 -32.30
C ARG A 334 10.21 -7.16 -32.12
N PHE A 335 9.82 -8.33 -32.62
CA PHE A 335 8.43 -8.76 -32.69
C PHE A 335 8.21 -10.00 -31.84
N TYR A 336 6.98 -10.23 -31.41
CA TYR A 336 6.63 -11.45 -30.71
C TYR A 336 6.76 -12.67 -31.64
N SER A 337 7.25 -13.79 -31.10
CA SER A 337 7.07 -15.13 -31.67
C SER A 337 6.97 -16.16 -30.54
N PRO A 338 6.48 -17.39 -30.80
CA PRO A 338 6.50 -18.45 -29.79
C PRO A 338 7.89 -18.79 -29.24
N SER A 339 8.96 -18.47 -29.98
CA SER A 339 10.34 -18.62 -29.52
C SER A 339 10.89 -17.40 -28.76
N HIS A 340 10.17 -16.27 -28.78
CA HIS A 340 10.54 -15.01 -28.13
C HIS A 340 9.29 -14.31 -27.60
N ASP A 341 8.88 -14.72 -26.42
CA ASP A 341 7.63 -14.31 -25.77
C ASP A 341 7.87 -13.45 -24.51
N VAL A 342 9.11 -13.38 -24.02
CA VAL A 342 9.46 -12.58 -22.85
C VAL A 342 9.61 -11.12 -23.26
N LYS A 343 8.54 -10.33 -23.10
CA LYS A 343 8.53 -8.91 -23.46
C LYS A 343 9.29 -8.06 -22.44
N VAL A 344 10.48 -7.60 -22.81
CA VAL A 344 11.36 -6.81 -21.93
C VAL A 344 11.16 -5.30 -22.07
N ALA A 345 10.61 -4.83 -23.20
CA ALA A 345 10.19 -3.46 -23.46
C ALA A 345 9.24 -3.37 -24.67
N ASP A 346 8.80 -2.17 -25.03
CA ASP A 346 8.12 -1.94 -26.30
C ASP A 346 9.03 -2.34 -27.47
N SER A 347 8.56 -3.24 -28.33
CA SER A 347 9.31 -3.80 -29.47
C SER A 347 10.62 -4.53 -29.10
N ALA A 348 10.69 -5.17 -27.93
CA ALA A 348 11.84 -5.97 -27.53
C ALA A 348 11.36 -7.25 -26.81
N TYR A 349 11.64 -8.40 -27.42
CA TYR A 349 11.23 -9.73 -26.96
C TYR A 349 12.45 -10.65 -26.86
N LEU A 350 12.67 -11.17 -25.66
CA LEU A 350 13.74 -12.10 -25.33
C LEU A 350 13.30 -13.54 -25.61
N VAL A 351 14.24 -14.37 -25.99
CA VAL A 351 14.05 -15.81 -26.25
C VAL A 351 13.36 -16.51 -25.07
N HIS A 352 12.47 -17.44 -25.39
CA HIS A 352 11.70 -18.22 -24.44
C HIS A 352 12.59 -18.99 -23.46
N ASP A 353 12.15 -19.08 -22.21
CA ASP A 353 12.85 -19.73 -21.09
C ASP A 353 14.26 -19.22 -20.77
N TYR A 354 14.65 -18.00 -21.19
CA TYR A 354 16.00 -17.50 -20.92
C TYR A 354 16.32 -17.48 -19.42
N TYR A 355 15.33 -17.17 -18.58
CA TYR A 355 15.48 -17.21 -17.13
C TYR A 355 15.87 -18.63 -16.65
N GLN A 356 15.10 -19.65 -17.04
CA GLN A 356 15.26 -21.03 -16.59
C GLN A 356 16.50 -21.69 -17.19
N LYS A 357 16.85 -21.38 -18.45
CA LYS A 357 17.95 -22.02 -19.19
C LYS A 357 19.30 -21.35 -18.97
N VAL A 358 19.32 -20.05 -18.66
CA VAL A 358 20.57 -19.27 -18.55
C VAL A 358 20.68 -18.62 -17.19
N MET A 359 19.76 -17.72 -16.84
CA MET A 359 19.94 -16.86 -15.67
C MET A 359 19.97 -17.64 -14.36
N TRP A 360 18.99 -18.53 -14.15
CA TRP A 360 18.85 -19.28 -12.91
C TRP A 360 19.99 -20.29 -12.69
N PRO A 361 20.41 -21.10 -13.68
CA PRO A 361 21.60 -21.92 -13.56
C PRO A 361 22.89 -21.12 -13.28
N GLU A 362 23.08 -19.97 -13.94
CA GLU A 362 24.24 -19.11 -13.71
C GLU A 362 24.23 -18.52 -12.29
N MET A 363 23.08 -18.03 -11.80
CA MET A 363 22.93 -17.59 -10.41
C MET A 363 23.24 -18.71 -9.41
N LEU A 364 22.71 -19.91 -9.63
CA LEU A 364 22.93 -21.03 -8.72
C LEU A 364 24.39 -21.46 -8.64
N ASN A 365 25.15 -21.36 -9.74
CA ASN A 365 26.55 -21.75 -9.81
C ASN A 365 27.55 -20.59 -9.59
N SER A 366 27.07 -19.35 -9.46
CA SER A 366 27.92 -18.19 -9.23
C SER A 366 28.76 -18.32 -7.95
N GLU A 367 29.88 -17.62 -7.89
CA GLU A 367 30.77 -17.61 -6.73
C GLU A 367 30.04 -17.18 -5.44
N VAL A 368 30.39 -17.82 -4.33
CA VAL A 368 29.91 -17.51 -2.99
C VAL A 368 31.12 -17.12 -2.13
N LYS A 369 31.14 -15.88 -1.66
CA LYS A 369 32.10 -15.37 -0.67
C LYS A 369 31.78 -15.90 0.74
N PRO A 370 32.70 -15.79 1.72
CA PRO A 370 32.43 -16.19 3.09
C PRO A 370 31.15 -15.56 3.66
N ILE A 371 30.28 -16.41 4.20
CA ILE A 371 28.98 -16.05 4.80
C ILE A 371 29.20 -15.18 6.05
N GLY A 372 28.26 -14.27 6.30
CA GLY A 372 28.21 -13.41 7.49
C GLY A 372 28.62 -11.96 7.23
N ASN A 373 29.28 -11.70 6.10
CA ASN A 373 29.58 -10.34 5.64
C ASN A 373 28.44 -9.80 4.79
N TYR A 374 28.00 -8.58 5.07
CA TYR A 374 26.96 -7.91 4.30
C TYR A 374 27.44 -7.57 2.87
N VAL A 375 26.73 -8.13 1.89
CA VAL A 375 26.91 -7.88 0.46
C VAL A 375 25.54 -7.82 -0.20
N TYR A 376 25.08 -6.61 -0.51
CA TYR A 376 23.80 -6.39 -1.17
C TYR A 376 23.78 -7.12 -2.53
N SER A 377 22.87 -8.08 -2.69
CA SER A 377 22.82 -8.98 -3.85
C SER A 377 21.39 -9.20 -4.33
N ASP A 378 21.18 -9.07 -5.64
CA ASP A 378 19.89 -9.35 -6.27
C ASP A 378 19.56 -10.85 -6.23
N ILE A 379 20.58 -11.71 -6.31
CA ILE A 379 20.45 -13.18 -6.25
C ILE A 379 19.73 -13.60 -4.97
N SER A 380 19.96 -12.89 -3.86
CA SER A 380 19.28 -13.18 -2.60
C SER A 380 17.76 -13.22 -2.79
N MET A 381 17.21 -12.25 -3.49
CA MET A 381 15.76 -12.14 -3.61
C MET A 381 15.21 -12.96 -4.78
N TYR A 382 16.01 -13.29 -5.80
CA TYR A 382 15.65 -14.37 -6.72
C TYR A 382 15.47 -15.69 -5.98
N VAL A 383 16.42 -16.06 -5.11
CA VAL A 383 16.30 -17.28 -4.28
C VAL A 383 15.03 -17.25 -3.45
N MET A 384 14.72 -16.15 -2.78
CA MET A 384 13.51 -16.07 -1.95
C MET A 384 12.21 -16.12 -2.77
N LYS A 385 12.20 -15.56 -3.99
CA LYS A 385 11.08 -15.73 -4.92
C LYS A 385 10.91 -17.20 -5.30
N GLU A 386 11.98 -17.87 -5.72
CA GLU A 386 11.93 -19.28 -6.11
C GLU A 386 11.48 -20.17 -4.94
N VAL A 387 11.97 -19.91 -3.72
CA VAL A 387 11.49 -20.60 -2.51
C VAL A 387 9.98 -20.40 -2.34
N ALA A 388 9.51 -19.15 -2.41
CA ALA A 388 8.09 -18.84 -2.24
C ALA A 388 7.21 -19.55 -3.29
N GLU A 389 7.59 -19.51 -4.56
CA GLU A 389 6.82 -20.13 -5.65
C GLU A 389 6.84 -21.67 -5.56
N HIS A 390 7.98 -22.27 -5.20
CA HIS A 390 8.08 -23.71 -4.98
C HIS A 390 7.24 -24.20 -3.79
N GLN A 391 7.16 -23.43 -2.71
CA GLN A 391 6.39 -23.81 -1.52
C GLN A 391 4.89 -23.54 -1.65
N THR A 392 4.49 -22.60 -2.51
CA THR A 392 3.08 -22.23 -2.69
C THR A 392 2.45 -22.81 -3.94
N ALA A 393 3.26 -23.22 -4.93
CA ALA A 393 2.83 -23.53 -6.29
C ALA A 393 2.04 -22.39 -6.98
N ILE A 394 2.23 -21.14 -6.51
CA ILE A 394 1.56 -19.95 -7.02
C ILE A 394 2.64 -18.95 -7.44
N PRO A 395 2.59 -18.40 -8.67
CA PRO A 395 3.49 -17.33 -9.08
C PRO A 395 3.42 -16.13 -8.12
N ILE A 396 4.56 -15.54 -7.79
CA ILE A 396 4.63 -14.56 -6.71
C ILE A 396 3.74 -13.33 -6.97
N GLN A 397 3.62 -12.92 -8.23
CA GLN A 397 2.77 -11.81 -8.66
C GLN A 397 1.29 -12.07 -8.37
N ASP A 398 0.84 -13.32 -8.48
CA ASP A 398 -0.54 -13.71 -8.20
C ASP A 398 -0.76 -13.87 -6.71
N TYR A 399 0.23 -14.44 -6.01
CA TYR A 399 0.19 -14.60 -4.56
C TYR A 399 -0.01 -13.24 -3.87
N VAL A 400 0.81 -12.24 -4.21
CA VAL A 400 0.73 -10.93 -3.57
C VAL A 400 -0.55 -10.18 -3.94
N GLN A 401 -1.04 -10.34 -5.17
CA GLN A 401 -2.30 -9.74 -5.59
C GLN A 401 -3.49 -10.28 -4.78
N ASN A 402 -3.56 -11.60 -4.64
CA ASN A 402 -4.69 -12.27 -4.03
C ASN A 402 -4.69 -12.18 -2.50
N ASN A 403 -3.51 -12.28 -1.87
CA ASN A 403 -3.42 -12.39 -0.42
C ASN A 403 -3.11 -11.07 0.29
N PHE A 404 -2.66 -10.04 -0.44
CA PHE A 404 -2.29 -8.76 0.14
C PHE A 404 -2.91 -7.58 -0.61
N TYR A 405 -2.59 -7.37 -1.89
CA TYR A 405 -2.90 -6.08 -2.53
C TYR A 405 -4.41 -5.84 -2.68
N ARG A 406 -5.17 -6.78 -3.27
CA ARG A 406 -6.62 -6.61 -3.42
C ARG A 406 -7.35 -6.53 -2.07
N PRO A 407 -7.12 -7.43 -1.10
CA PRO A 407 -7.80 -7.35 0.20
C PRO A 407 -7.47 -6.06 0.99
N LEU A 408 -6.25 -5.55 0.86
CA LEU A 408 -5.81 -4.31 1.52
C LEU A 408 -6.37 -3.05 0.87
N GLY A 409 -6.81 -3.12 -0.40
CA GLY A 409 -7.20 -1.96 -1.21
C GLY A 409 -6.04 -1.29 -1.94
N MET A 410 -4.91 -1.98 -2.13
CA MET A 410 -3.76 -1.50 -2.90
C MET A 410 -4.02 -1.69 -4.40
N LYS A 411 -4.72 -0.73 -5.01
CA LYS A 411 -5.32 -0.90 -6.35
C LYS A 411 -4.28 -0.96 -7.48
N THR A 412 -3.22 -0.17 -7.38
CA THR A 412 -2.25 -0.02 -8.47
C THR A 412 -1.04 -0.95 -8.32
N ALA A 413 -0.74 -1.35 -7.10
CA ALA A 413 0.38 -2.20 -6.74
C ALA A 413 0.40 -3.49 -7.58
N GLY A 414 1.56 -3.83 -8.12
CA GLY A 414 1.83 -5.12 -8.74
C GLY A 414 2.84 -5.04 -9.87
N TYR A 415 3.10 -6.20 -10.47
CA TYR A 415 4.05 -6.35 -11.57
C TYR A 415 3.38 -6.03 -12.92
N ASN A 416 4.20 -5.77 -13.95
CA ASN A 416 3.78 -5.63 -15.35
C ASN A 416 2.58 -4.67 -15.54
N PRO A 417 2.69 -3.39 -15.16
CA PRO A 417 1.57 -2.45 -15.12
C PRO A 417 0.95 -2.18 -16.49
N ARG A 418 1.68 -2.37 -17.60
CA ARG A 418 1.15 -2.20 -18.98
C ARG A 418 0.08 -3.22 -19.36
N ALA A 419 -0.07 -4.31 -18.61
CA ALA A 419 -1.17 -5.25 -18.77
C ALA A 419 -2.44 -4.84 -18.00
N ARG A 420 -2.35 -3.81 -17.14
CA ARG A 420 -3.40 -3.41 -16.19
C ARG A 420 -3.84 -1.96 -16.33
N PHE A 421 -2.95 -1.09 -16.77
CA PHE A 421 -3.15 0.35 -16.80
C PHE A 421 -2.76 0.94 -18.15
N ALA A 422 -3.42 2.04 -18.49
CA ALA A 422 -3.05 2.89 -19.61
C ALA A 422 -1.61 3.39 -19.42
N LYS A 423 -0.89 3.60 -20.53
CA LYS A 423 0.53 3.97 -20.49
C LYS A 423 0.73 5.34 -19.82
N GLU A 424 -0.23 6.22 -20.01
CA GLU A 424 -0.24 7.64 -19.64
C GLU A 424 -0.31 7.87 -18.13
N VAL A 425 -0.82 6.90 -17.36
CA VAL A 425 -0.82 6.99 -15.89
C VAL A 425 0.47 6.47 -15.26
N ILE A 426 1.38 5.88 -16.07
CA ILE A 426 2.63 5.27 -15.62
C ILE A 426 3.80 6.19 -15.97
N ILE A 427 4.63 6.49 -14.98
CA ILE A 427 5.76 7.40 -15.13
C ILE A 427 6.86 6.79 -16.02
N PRO A 428 7.36 7.52 -17.05
CA PRO A 428 8.56 7.12 -17.80
C PRO A 428 9.77 7.02 -16.89
N THR A 429 10.54 5.94 -17.00
CA THR A 429 11.63 5.65 -16.06
C THR A 429 13.01 5.99 -16.63
N GLU A 430 13.42 5.45 -17.77
CA GLU A 430 14.76 5.69 -18.36
C GLU A 430 14.67 5.59 -19.88
N LEU A 431 15.43 6.43 -20.61
CA LEU A 431 15.76 6.17 -22.00
C LEU A 431 16.92 5.15 -22.04
N ASP A 432 16.59 3.86 -22.07
CA ASP A 432 17.61 2.81 -22.06
C ASP A 432 18.35 2.78 -23.40
N THR A 433 19.59 3.25 -23.40
CA THR A 433 20.46 3.27 -24.58
C THR A 433 21.39 2.07 -24.64
N SER A 434 21.38 1.18 -23.63
CA SER A 434 22.34 0.09 -23.47
C SER A 434 21.78 -1.27 -23.88
N PHE A 435 20.56 -1.60 -23.44
CA PHE A 435 19.93 -2.91 -23.64
C PHE A 435 18.72 -2.81 -24.56
N ARG A 436 17.61 -2.22 -24.09
CA ARG A 436 16.31 -2.24 -24.76
C ARG A 436 16.17 -1.19 -25.87
N LYS A 437 17.07 -0.18 -25.90
CA LYS A 437 17.14 0.88 -26.93
C LYS A 437 15.84 1.69 -27.08
N VAL A 438 15.06 1.82 -26.01
CA VAL A 438 13.77 2.52 -26.00
C VAL A 438 13.56 3.26 -24.67
N LEU A 439 12.65 4.23 -24.68
CA LEU A 439 12.14 4.84 -23.45
C LEU A 439 11.29 3.82 -22.68
N LEU A 440 11.73 3.45 -21.49
CA LEU A 440 11.01 2.56 -20.60
C LEU A 440 9.85 3.33 -19.95
N GLN A 441 8.63 2.84 -20.18
CA GLN A 441 7.42 3.34 -19.53
C GLN A 441 6.48 2.16 -19.26
N GLY A 442 6.37 1.80 -17.97
CA GLY A 442 5.64 0.63 -17.50
C GLY A 442 6.32 -0.72 -17.75
N TYR A 443 7.63 -0.71 -18.02
CA TYR A 443 8.50 -1.88 -17.98
C TYR A 443 9.55 -1.66 -16.91
N VAL A 444 9.88 -2.70 -16.14
CA VAL A 444 10.85 -2.61 -15.06
C VAL A 444 12.20 -2.12 -15.58
N HIS A 445 12.78 -1.14 -14.89
CA HIS A 445 14.09 -0.57 -15.20
C HIS A 445 15.20 -1.62 -15.11
N ASP A 446 15.20 -2.42 -14.04
CA ASP A 446 16.18 -3.47 -13.79
C ASP A 446 16.22 -4.48 -14.95
N GLN A 447 17.41 -4.64 -15.54
CA GLN A 447 17.59 -5.49 -16.72
C GLN A 447 17.34 -6.96 -16.41
N GLY A 448 17.79 -7.44 -15.25
CA GLY A 448 17.59 -8.83 -14.84
C GLY A 448 16.12 -9.14 -14.63
N ALA A 449 15.40 -8.29 -13.91
CA ALA A 449 13.96 -8.44 -13.69
C ALA A 449 13.18 -8.38 -15.02
N ALA A 450 13.57 -7.51 -15.95
CA ALA A 450 12.97 -7.46 -17.28
C ALA A 450 13.14 -8.80 -18.01
N MET A 451 14.37 -9.35 -18.00
CA MET A 451 14.70 -10.64 -18.60
C MET A 451 14.01 -11.84 -17.90
N ALA A 452 13.62 -11.69 -16.64
CA ALA A 452 12.79 -12.63 -15.89
C ALA A 452 11.26 -12.41 -16.10
N GLY A 453 10.85 -11.78 -17.21
CA GLY A 453 9.44 -11.53 -17.53
C GLY A 453 8.80 -10.37 -16.75
N GLY A 454 9.62 -9.48 -16.19
CA GLY A 454 9.17 -8.35 -15.39
C GLY A 454 8.79 -8.70 -13.96
N VAL A 455 8.91 -9.97 -13.55
CA VAL A 455 8.58 -10.46 -12.21
C VAL A 455 9.83 -11.06 -11.55
N ALA A 456 10.47 -10.29 -10.69
CA ALA A 456 11.61 -10.77 -9.91
C ALA A 456 11.45 -10.44 -8.43
N GLY A 457 12.18 -11.16 -7.58
CA GLY A 457 12.08 -10.96 -6.14
C GLY A 457 12.73 -9.66 -5.66
N HIS A 458 13.67 -9.09 -6.44
CA HIS A 458 14.43 -7.90 -6.09
C HIS A 458 13.87 -6.59 -6.68
N ALA A 459 13.08 -6.67 -7.77
CA ALA A 459 12.57 -5.55 -8.56
C ALA A 459 11.34 -5.97 -9.41
N GLY A 460 10.61 -5.01 -9.98
CA GLY A 460 9.51 -5.25 -10.92
C GLY A 460 8.13 -4.77 -10.46
N LEU A 461 7.98 -4.38 -9.20
CA LEU A 461 6.73 -3.81 -8.72
C LEU A 461 6.58 -2.34 -9.12
N PHE A 462 5.35 -1.99 -9.45
CA PHE A 462 4.89 -0.64 -9.71
C PHE A 462 3.76 -0.31 -8.75
N ALA A 463 3.72 0.92 -8.23
CA ALA A 463 2.63 1.39 -7.38
C ALA A 463 2.56 2.92 -7.29
N THR A 464 1.46 3.42 -6.74
CA THR A 464 1.29 4.81 -6.26
C THR A 464 1.81 4.97 -4.83
N ALA A 465 1.92 6.22 -4.37
CA ALA A 465 2.25 6.51 -2.97
C ALA A 465 1.14 6.01 -2.01
N ASN A 466 -0.12 6.04 -2.43
CA ASN A 466 -1.26 5.58 -1.62
C ASN A 466 -1.18 4.08 -1.29
N ASP A 467 -0.79 3.25 -2.27
CA ASP A 467 -0.61 1.81 -2.03
C ASP A 467 0.52 1.54 -1.03
N LEU A 468 1.63 2.28 -1.14
CA LEU A 468 2.73 2.19 -0.18
C LEU A 468 2.34 2.69 1.21
N ALA A 469 1.47 3.69 1.32
CA ALA A 469 0.94 4.16 2.58
C ALA A 469 0.09 3.08 3.26
N ILE A 470 -0.76 2.38 2.52
CA ILE A 470 -1.54 1.24 3.01
C ILE A 470 -0.61 0.14 3.55
N TYR A 471 0.39 -0.26 2.77
CA TYR A 471 1.35 -1.29 3.18
C TYR A 471 2.18 -0.86 4.41
N GLY A 472 2.66 0.40 4.43
CA GLY A 472 3.38 0.94 5.56
C GLY A 472 2.53 0.97 6.82
N GLN A 473 1.24 1.35 6.71
CA GLN A 473 0.32 1.38 7.84
C GLN A 473 0.00 -0.02 8.36
N LEU A 474 -0.11 -1.03 7.48
CA LEU A 474 -0.24 -2.43 7.88
C LEU A 474 0.91 -2.87 8.80
N LEU A 475 2.15 -2.56 8.41
CA LEU A 475 3.33 -2.91 9.21
C LEU A 475 3.41 -2.08 10.49
N LEU A 476 3.12 -0.78 10.42
CA LEU A 476 3.08 0.12 11.58
C LEU A 476 2.04 -0.34 12.62
N ASN A 477 0.92 -0.91 12.15
CA ASN A 477 -0.12 -1.54 12.96
C ASN A 477 0.20 -2.97 13.41
N LYS A 478 1.43 -3.45 13.22
CA LYS A 478 1.86 -4.80 13.59
C LYS A 478 1.00 -5.90 12.95
N GLY A 479 0.69 -5.72 11.67
CA GLY A 479 0.04 -6.73 10.84
C GLY A 479 -1.48 -6.64 10.75
N GLU A 480 -2.11 -5.58 11.26
CA GLU A 480 -3.56 -5.34 11.11
C GLU A 480 -3.87 -4.12 10.24
N TYR A 481 -4.81 -4.25 9.30
CA TYR A 481 -5.30 -3.12 8.51
C TYR A 481 -6.70 -3.43 7.98
N GLY A 482 -7.63 -2.47 8.06
CA GLY A 482 -8.99 -2.66 7.59
C GLY A 482 -9.82 -3.65 8.40
N GLY A 483 -9.52 -3.79 9.70
CA GLY A 483 -10.22 -4.73 10.58
C GLY A 483 -9.75 -6.19 10.46
N GLU A 484 -8.78 -6.45 9.58
CA GLU A 484 -8.26 -7.79 9.31
C GLU A 484 -6.79 -7.92 9.73
N ARG A 485 -6.40 -9.12 10.18
CA ARG A 485 -5.01 -9.45 10.53
C ARG A 485 -4.32 -10.23 9.41
N TYR A 486 -3.29 -9.63 8.84
CA TYR A 486 -2.46 -10.21 7.78
C TYR A 486 -1.19 -10.86 8.31
N PHE A 487 -0.67 -10.40 9.45
CA PHE A 487 0.51 -11.01 10.08
C PHE A 487 0.33 -11.03 11.59
N LYS A 488 0.94 -12.02 12.25
CA LYS A 488 1.15 -11.96 13.70
C LYS A 488 2.05 -10.77 14.05
N ALA A 489 1.80 -10.13 15.19
CA ALA A 489 2.57 -8.96 15.60
C ALA A 489 4.06 -9.31 15.78
N GLU A 490 4.33 -10.50 16.31
CA GLU A 490 5.65 -11.06 16.53
C GLU A 490 6.39 -11.31 15.21
N THR A 491 5.68 -11.67 14.14
CA THR A 491 6.27 -11.85 12.81
C THR A 491 6.69 -10.52 12.20
N VAL A 492 5.86 -9.48 12.33
CA VAL A 492 6.23 -8.12 11.90
C VAL A 492 7.46 -7.64 12.69
N GLU A 493 7.46 -7.81 14.01
CA GLU A 493 8.59 -7.44 14.87
C GLU A 493 9.87 -8.22 14.51
N GLN A 494 9.78 -9.54 14.31
CA GLN A 494 10.92 -10.37 13.91
C GLN A 494 11.55 -9.89 12.60
N PHE A 495 10.74 -9.60 11.58
CA PHE A 495 11.27 -9.22 10.27
C PHE A 495 11.78 -7.79 10.22
N THR A 496 11.11 -6.89 10.94
CA THR A 496 11.46 -5.47 10.91
C THR A 496 12.57 -5.14 11.89
N SER A 497 12.77 -5.90 12.98
CA SER A 497 13.85 -5.74 13.99
C SER A 497 15.26 -5.86 13.40
N LYS A 498 16.29 -5.34 14.09
CA LYS A 498 17.69 -5.57 13.69
C LYS A 498 18.01 -7.05 13.91
N GLN A 499 18.36 -7.73 12.83
CA GLN A 499 18.60 -9.19 12.82
C GLN A 499 20.06 -9.54 12.48
N SER A 500 20.78 -8.60 11.88
CA SER A 500 22.17 -8.74 11.47
C SER A 500 23.15 -8.32 12.59
N LEU A 501 24.26 -9.05 12.72
CA LEU A 501 25.40 -8.66 13.54
C LEU A 501 26.39 -7.76 12.79
N SER A 502 26.48 -7.89 11.46
CA SER A 502 27.47 -7.21 10.61
C SER A 502 26.90 -5.98 9.89
N SER A 503 25.59 -5.78 9.94
CA SER A 503 24.89 -4.65 9.32
C SER A 503 23.68 -4.20 10.13
N ARG A 504 22.99 -3.16 9.66
CA ARG A 504 21.75 -2.66 10.26
C ARG A 504 20.50 -3.45 9.88
N ARG A 505 20.60 -4.44 8.99
CA ARG A 505 19.46 -5.07 8.31
C ARG A 505 18.48 -5.78 9.26
N GLY A 506 17.19 -5.66 8.93
CA GLY A 506 16.18 -6.64 9.28
C GLY A 506 16.04 -7.69 8.17
N LEU A 507 15.13 -8.66 8.34
CA LEU A 507 14.90 -9.69 7.33
C LEU A 507 14.16 -9.08 6.13
N GLY A 508 14.90 -8.78 5.07
CA GLY A 508 14.39 -8.11 3.86
C GLY A 508 14.32 -6.57 3.98
N PHE A 509 14.32 -6.01 5.18
CA PHE A 509 14.24 -4.56 5.43
C PHE A 509 15.61 -3.92 5.66
N ASP A 510 15.78 -2.69 5.16
CA ASP A 510 16.85 -1.80 5.62
C ASP A 510 16.39 -1.06 6.88
N ARG A 511 17.34 -0.54 7.66
CA ARG A 511 17.06 0.17 8.92
C ARG A 511 17.96 1.38 9.08
N TRP A 512 17.66 2.17 10.11
CA TRP A 512 18.55 3.19 10.65
C TRP A 512 19.97 2.68 10.89
N ASP A 513 20.96 3.50 10.55
CA ASP A 513 22.37 3.20 10.73
C ASP A 513 22.88 3.73 12.08
N ALA A 514 23.46 2.84 12.88
CA ALA A 514 24.00 3.19 14.20
C ALA A 514 25.26 4.06 14.13
N ASN A 515 25.94 4.10 12.98
CA ASN A 515 27.02 5.03 12.75
C ASN A 515 26.44 6.39 12.32
N LEU A 516 26.33 7.32 13.28
CA LEU A 516 25.75 8.65 13.06
C LEU A 516 26.43 9.46 11.95
N LYS A 517 27.68 9.13 11.57
CA LYS A 517 28.38 9.78 10.44
C LYS A 517 27.74 9.47 9.09
N ASN A 518 26.99 8.38 8.99
CA ASN A 518 26.31 7.97 7.76
C ASN A 518 24.99 8.70 7.54
N GLU A 519 24.42 9.33 8.59
CA GLU A 519 23.16 10.09 8.54
C GLU A 519 22.03 9.35 7.80
N TYR A 520 21.89 8.03 8.05
CA TYR A 520 20.99 7.15 7.28
C TYR A 520 19.87 6.56 8.15
N PRO A 521 18.59 6.59 7.71
CA PRO A 521 18.11 7.17 6.44
C PRO A 521 18.08 8.70 6.39
N SER A 522 18.11 9.35 7.55
CA SER A 522 18.29 10.79 7.68
C SER A 522 19.01 11.14 8.99
N LYS A 523 19.43 12.39 9.16
CA LYS A 523 20.16 12.81 10.36
C LYS A 523 19.33 12.71 11.65
N LEU A 524 18.03 13.00 11.55
CA LEU A 524 17.10 13.03 12.69
C LEU A 524 16.32 11.71 12.87
N SER A 525 16.57 10.71 12.02
CA SER A 525 15.95 9.40 12.15
C SER A 525 16.43 8.64 13.39
N ASN A 526 15.58 7.77 13.94
CA ASN A 526 15.83 7.03 15.18
C ASN A 526 16.00 5.51 14.94
N PRO A 527 16.50 4.75 15.94
CA PRO A 527 16.77 3.32 15.78
C PRO A 527 15.57 2.43 15.44
N SER A 528 14.33 2.91 15.63
CA SER A 528 13.13 2.15 15.28
C SER A 528 12.82 2.16 13.78
N VAL A 529 13.41 3.10 13.02
CA VAL A 529 13.10 3.28 11.59
C VAL A 529 13.56 2.09 10.76
N TYR A 530 12.64 1.58 9.93
CA TYR A 530 12.90 0.53 8.94
C TYR A 530 12.19 0.84 7.62
N GLY A 531 12.65 0.23 6.52
CA GLY A 531 12.10 0.50 5.19
C GLY A 531 13.01 0.04 4.07
N HIS A 532 12.96 0.74 2.94
CA HIS A 532 13.87 0.50 1.82
C HIS A 532 13.93 1.68 0.85
N THR A 533 15.05 1.78 0.13
CA THR A 533 15.20 2.69 -1.02
C THR A 533 15.10 1.94 -2.35
N GLY A 534 14.70 2.62 -3.42
CA GLY A 534 14.72 2.11 -4.79
C GLY A 534 15.70 2.86 -5.68
N TYR A 535 16.28 2.14 -6.64
CA TYR A 535 17.25 2.69 -7.59
C TYR A 535 16.67 3.82 -8.46
N THR A 536 15.38 3.74 -8.80
CA THR A 536 14.64 4.77 -9.53
C THR A 536 14.44 6.08 -8.76
N GLY A 537 14.93 6.16 -7.52
CA GLY A 537 14.89 7.36 -6.68
C GLY A 537 13.83 7.30 -5.59
N THR A 538 13.14 6.17 -5.48
CA THR A 538 12.05 5.96 -4.52
C THR A 538 12.57 5.66 -3.09
N CYS A 539 11.77 5.90 -2.06
CA CYS A 539 11.92 5.31 -0.73
C CYS A 539 10.59 5.21 0.01
N ILE A 540 10.53 4.27 0.95
CA ILE A 540 9.53 4.21 2.02
C ILE A 540 10.26 3.98 3.34
N TRP A 541 9.95 4.79 4.34
CA TRP A 541 10.48 4.69 5.70
C TRP A 541 9.33 4.69 6.70
N ILE A 542 9.36 3.74 7.63
CA ILE A 542 8.34 3.52 8.66
C ILE A 542 9.02 3.66 10.02
N ASP A 543 8.45 4.50 10.87
CA ASP A 543 8.98 4.87 12.18
C ASP A 543 7.94 4.56 13.27
N PRO A 544 8.03 3.38 13.90
CA PRO A 544 7.14 2.99 14.99
C PRO A 544 7.20 3.90 16.21
N GLN A 545 8.37 4.46 16.54
CA GLN A 545 8.51 5.34 17.70
C GLN A 545 7.68 6.62 17.51
N ASN A 546 7.74 7.20 16.32
CA ASN A 546 7.04 8.44 16.01
C ASN A 546 5.68 8.24 15.33
N GLN A 547 5.23 7.01 15.11
CA GLN A 547 3.99 6.71 14.39
C GLN A 547 3.94 7.40 13.02
N LEU A 548 5.05 7.33 12.30
CA LEU A 548 5.29 8.08 11.06
C LEU A 548 5.60 7.13 9.90
N ILE A 549 5.09 7.47 8.72
CA ILE A 549 5.52 6.87 7.44
C ILE A 549 5.89 8.00 6.49
N TYR A 550 7.04 7.88 5.84
CA TYR A 550 7.52 8.80 4.81
C TYR A 550 7.72 8.04 3.51
N ILE A 551 7.10 8.54 2.44
CA ILE A 551 7.20 7.99 1.08
C ILE A 551 7.68 9.09 0.15
N PHE A 552 8.66 8.76 -0.69
CA PHE A 552 9.13 9.58 -1.80
C PHE A 552 9.20 8.71 -3.04
N LEU A 553 8.47 9.06 -4.09
CA LEU A 553 8.53 8.39 -5.38
C LEU A 553 9.10 9.35 -6.41
N SER A 554 9.98 8.87 -7.27
CA SER A 554 10.52 9.67 -8.37
C SER A 554 10.99 8.78 -9.50
N ASN A 555 11.35 9.39 -10.62
CA ASN A 555 11.98 8.77 -11.77
C ASN A 555 13.35 9.42 -12.04
N ARG A 556 14.22 9.46 -11.02
CA ARG A 556 15.53 10.15 -11.08
C ARG A 556 16.48 9.64 -12.17
N VAL A 557 16.20 8.45 -12.70
CA VAL A 557 16.96 7.81 -13.77
C VAL A 557 16.50 8.25 -15.16
N HIS A 558 15.49 9.13 -15.23
CA HIS A 558 15.02 9.72 -16.48
C HIS A 558 15.79 11.01 -16.81
N PRO A 559 16.21 11.21 -18.08
CA PRO A 559 16.27 10.22 -19.15
C PRO A 559 17.46 9.25 -18.98
N GLN A 560 18.46 9.62 -18.18
CA GLN A 560 19.64 8.83 -17.88
C GLN A 560 19.93 8.86 -16.38
N VAL A 561 20.66 7.86 -15.89
CA VAL A 561 21.04 7.75 -14.48
C VAL A 561 21.88 8.97 -14.04
N SER A 562 21.39 9.63 -13.00
CA SER A 562 22.09 10.75 -12.32
C SER A 562 22.31 10.44 -10.83
N THR A 563 23.39 11.01 -10.27
CA THR A 563 23.70 10.98 -8.83
C THR A 563 23.20 12.22 -8.09
N LYS A 564 22.66 13.22 -8.80
CA LYS A 564 22.24 14.51 -8.22
C LYS A 564 21.27 14.36 -7.03
N LEU A 565 20.26 13.50 -7.13
CA LEU A 565 19.30 13.26 -6.03
C LEU A 565 19.99 12.79 -4.74
N LEU A 566 21.06 11.99 -4.88
CA LEU A 566 21.86 11.49 -3.75
C LEU A 566 22.78 12.59 -3.23
N ASN A 567 23.52 13.27 -4.11
CA ASN A 567 24.46 14.32 -3.73
C ASN A 567 23.76 15.50 -3.02
N LEU A 568 22.52 15.82 -3.42
CA LEU A 568 21.70 16.86 -2.81
C LEU A 568 20.97 16.38 -1.54
N ASN A 569 21.09 15.10 -1.18
CA ASN A 569 20.44 14.47 -0.03
C ASN A 569 18.91 14.69 0.03
N ILE A 570 18.23 14.75 -1.12
CA ILE A 570 16.82 15.16 -1.23
C ILE A 570 15.91 14.34 -0.30
N ARG A 571 16.03 13.01 -0.34
CA ARG A 571 15.19 12.11 0.48
C ARG A 571 15.43 12.32 1.98
N SER A 572 16.70 12.36 2.40
CA SER A 572 17.09 12.52 3.80
C SER A 572 16.72 13.90 4.33
N ARG A 573 16.91 14.97 3.55
CA ARG A 573 16.52 16.34 3.93
C ARG A 573 15.01 16.51 4.05
N ILE A 574 14.22 15.87 3.17
CA ILE A 574 12.76 15.85 3.33
C ILE A 574 12.38 15.12 4.61
N GLN A 575 13.01 13.97 4.90
CA GLN A 575 12.77 13.23 6.13
C GLN A 575 13.14 14.05 7.39
N ASP A 576 14.27 14.76 7.38
CA ASP A 576 14.65 15.65 8.49
C ASP A 576 13.66 16.82 8.63
N ALA A 577 13.23 17.43 7.52
CA ALA A 577 12.21 18.48 7.53
C ALA A 577 10.86 17.99 8.10
N ILE A 578 10.52 16.71 7.91
CA ILE A 578 9.36 16.10 8.55
C ILE A 578 9.56 16.05 10.07
N TYR A 579 10.69 15.51 10.54
CA TYR A 579 11.01 15.44 11.97
C TYR A 579 11.00 16.80 12.67
N GLU A 580 11.60 17.84 12.06
CA GLU A 580 11.65 19.22 12.58
C GLU A 580 10.28 19.90 12.77
N VAL A 581 9.21 19.32 12.23
CA VAL A 581 7.85 19.89 12.27
C VAL A 581 6.88 19.03 13.07
N ILE A 582 7.09 17.72 13.13
CA ILE A 582 6.19 16.79 13.85
C ILE A 582 6.64 16.50 15.30
N GLU A 583 7.88 16.83 15.65
CA GLU A 583 8.36 16.99 17.03
C GLU A 583 7.98 18.37 17.56
#